data_AF-A0A149UNT0-F1
#
_entry.id   AF-A0A149UNT0-F1
#
_cell.length_a   1.000
_cell.length_b   1.000
_cell.length_c   1.000
_cell.angle_alpha   90.00
_cell.angle_beta   90.00
_cell.angle_gamma   90.00
#
_symmetry.space_group_name_H-M   'P 1'
#
loop_
_entity.id
_entity.type
_entity.pdbx_description
1 polymer ?
#
loop_
_entity_poly.entity_id
_entity_poly.type
_entity_poly.pdbx_seq_one_letter_code
_entity_poly.pdbx_strand_id
1 'polypeptide(L)'
;MLYTEFITELGKAGLSVRAFAELTGMNPNSISNYARTGEVPTHLSLIAVLIVSVSEMGGDYRRIMSKVGVTLKKPRGGARQGHFGGDRQNNLDLKA
;
A
#
# COMPACT_ATOMS: atom_id res chain seq x y z
N MET A 1 -13.02 -9.35 2.10
CA MET A 1 -13.35 -8.04 2.69
C MET A 1 -13.58 -7.08 1.55
N LEU A 2 -14.69 -6.36 1.57
CA LEU A 2 -14.95 -5.33 0.58
C LEU A 2 -13.96 -4.17 0.76
N TYR A 3 -13.63 -3.49 -0.33
CA TYR A 3 -12.69 -2.37 -0.29
C TYR A 3 -13.19 -1.21 0.59
N THR A 4 -14.50 -0.98 0.62
CA THR A 4 -15.13 0.01 1.50
C THR A 4 -14.99 -0.37 2.97
N GLU A 5 -15.26 -1.63 3.33
CA GLU A 5 -15.05 -2.16 4.69
C GLU A 5 -13.58 -2.03 5.09
N PHE A 6 -12.65 -2.36 4.19
CA PHE A 6 -11.22 -2.20 4.42
C PHE A 6 -10.84 -0.75 4.78
N ILE A 7 -11.35 0.25 4.04
CA ILE A 7 -11.12 1.66 4.37
C ILE A 7 -11.68 2.00 5.76
N THR A 8 -12.90 1.57 6.05
CA THR A 8 -13.53 1.80 7.36
C THR A 8 -12.72 1.19 8.49
N GLU A 9 -12.24 -0.05 8.35
CA GLU A 9 -11.37 -0.71 9.33
C GLU A 9 -10.07 0.07 9.54
N LEU A 10 -9.38 0.46 8.47
CA LEU A 10 -8.16 1.26 8.59
C LEU A 10 -8.41 2.57 9.35
N GLY A 11 -9.56 3.21 9.11
CA GLY A 11 -9.99 4.44 9.78
C GLY A 11 -10.10 4.29 11.30
N LYS A 12 -10.53 3.13 11.81
CA LYS A 12 -10.61 2.86 13.27
C LYS A 12 -9.25 2.93 13.96
N ALA A 13 -8.17 2.57 13.25
CA ALA A 13 -6.80 2.66 13.74
C ALA A 13 -6.10 3.99 13.36
N GLY A 14 -6.85 4.96 12.83
CA GLY A 14 -6.30 6.23 12.33
C GLY A 14 -5.33 6.04 11.16
N LEU A 15 -5.45 4.93 10.42
CA LEU A 15 -4.53 4.58 9.34
C LEU A 15 -5.14 4.94 7.99
N SER A 16 -4.36 5.63 7.14
CA SER A 16 -4.74 5.87 5.76
C SER A 16 -4.31 4.72 4.85
N VAL A 17 -4.93 4.58 3.68
CA VAL A 17 -4.51 3.60 2.65
C VAL A 17 -3.02 3.78 2.30
N ARG A 18 -2.55 5.02 2.23
CA ARG A 18 -1.14 5.33 1.97
C ARG A 18 -0.22 4.84 3.08
N ALA A 19 -0.55 5.13 4.34
CA ALA A 19 0.25 4.69 5.48
C ALA A 19 0.25 3.16 5.63
N PHE A 20 -0.87 2.50 5.32
CA PHE A 20 -0.94 1.04 5.25
C PHE A 20 -0.06 0.48 4.11
N ALA A 21 -0.03 1.14 2.95
CA ALA A 21 0.85 0.75 1.86
C ALA A 21 2.33 0.86 2.24
N GLU A 22 2.72 1.96 2.90
CA GLU A 22 4.09 2.16 3.40
C GLU A 22 4.47 1.08 4.41
N LEU A 23 3.59 0.77 5.37
CA LEU A 23 3.79 -0.28 6.37
C LEU A 23 3.96 -1.68 5.74
N THR A 24 3.26 -1.95 4.64
CA THR A 24 3.31 -3.24 3.93
C THR A 24 4.34 -3.28 2.79
N GLY A 25 5.13 -2.22 2.62
CA GLY A 25 6.11 -2.10 1.54
C GLY A 25 5.48 -2.09 0.14
N MET A 26 4.23 -1.65 0.02
CA MET A 26 3.45 -1.61 -1.21
C MET A 26 3.37 -0.20 -1.79
N ASN A 27 3.21 -0.11 -3.11
CA ASN A 27 2.84 1.16 -3.73
C ASN A 27 1.38 1.50 -3.36
N PRO A 28 1.07 2.71 -2.86
CA PRO A 28 -0.30 3.11 -2.52
C PRO A 28 -1.32 2.88 -3.65
N ASN A 29 -0.91 3.09 -4.90
CA ASN A 29 -1.78 2.87 -6.07
C ASN A 29 -2.13 1.39 -6.25
N SER A 30 -1.25 0.48 -5.85
CA SER A 30 -1.57 -0.96 -5.88
C SER A 30 -2.70 -1.33 -4.93
N ILE A 31 -2.86 -0.57 -3.84
CA ILE A 31 -3.93 -0.78 -2.87
C ILE A 31 -5.20 -0.06 -3.32
N SER A 32 -5.11 1.19 -3.76
CA SER A 32 -6.28 1.95 -4.23
C SER A 32 -6.92 1.35 -5.48
N ASN A 33 -6.15 0.65 -6.32
CA ASN A 33 -6.68 -0.04 -7.50
C ASN A 33 -7.70 -1.14 -7.17
N TYR A 34 -7.70 -1.68 -5.93
CA TYR A 34 -8.72 -2.62 -5.48
C TYR A 34 -10.11 -1.99 -5.34
N ALA A 35 -10.21 -0.66 -5.28
CA ALA A 35 -11.49 0.05 -5.35
C ALA A 35 -12.29 -0.32 -6.61
N ARG A 36 -11.61 -0.56 -7.73
CA ARG A 36 -12.24 -0.90 -9.01
C ARG A 36 -12.87 -2.29 -9.00
N THR A 37 -12.23 -3.25 -8.33
CA THR A 37 -12.75 -4.62 -8.21
C THR A 37 -13.69 -4.78 -7.03
N GLY A 38 -13.73 -3.81 -6.11
CA GLY A 38 -14.57 -3.83 -4.91
C GLY A 38 -14.06 -4.74 -3.81
N GLU A 39 -13.04 -5.57 -4.07
CA GLU A 39 -12.52 -6.57 -3.14
C GLU A 39 -11.02 -6.39 -2.90
N VAL A 40 -10.62 -6.60 -1.64
CA VAL A 40 -9.21 -6.58 -1.21
C VAL A 40 -8.70 -8.02 -1.08
N PRO A 41 -7.47 -8.32 -1.52
CA PRO A 41 -6.86 -9.64 -1.33
C PRO A 41 -6.89 -10.09 0.14
N THR A 42 -7.11 -11.39 0.35
CA THR A 42 -7.28 -11.99 1.69
C THR A 42 -6.14 -11.64 2.64
N HIS A 43 -4.89 -11.73 2.19
CA HIS A 43 -3.73 -11.44 3.03
C HIS A 43 -3.67 -9.97 3.50
N LEU A 44 -4.05 -9.01 2.66
CA LEU A 44 -4.12 -7.59 3.06
C LEU A 44 -5.26 -7.36 4.05
N SER A 45 -6.38 -8.06 3.87
CA SER A 45 -7.51 -8.02 4.81
C SER A 45 -7.08 -8.55 6.18
N LEU A 46 -6.39 -9.70 6.23
CA LEU A 46 -5.88 -10.28 7.48
C LEU A 46 -4.90 -9.33 8.19
N ILE A 47 -3.98 -8.71 7.44
CA ILE A 47 -3.03 -7.73 8.01
C ILE A 47 -3.77 -6.52 8.57
N ALA A 48 -4.75 -5.97 7.85
CA ALA A 48 -5.53 -4.82 8.32
C ALA A 48 -6.28 -5.14 9.62
N VAL A 49 -6.97 -6.29 9.69
CA VAL A 49 -7.68 -6.72 10.90
C VAL A 49 -6.72 -6.83 12.08
N LEU A 50 -5.55 -7.45 11.90
CA LEU A 50 -4.56 -7.58 12.98
C LEU A 50 -4.07 -6.21 13.49
N ILE A 51 -3.78 -5.27 12.59
CA ILE A 51 -3.34 -3.90 12.96
C ILE A 51 -4.44 -3.18 13.76
N VAL A 52 -5.67 -3.24 13.26
CA VAL A 52 -6.82 -2.57 13.88
C VAL A 52 -7.11 -3.16 15.25
N SER A 53 -7.16 -4.50 15.37
CA SER A 53 -7.39 -5.16 16.65
C SER A 53 -6.30 -4.83 17.68
N VAL A 54 -5.03 -4.75 17.28
CA VAL A 54 -3.96 -4.30 18.18
C VAL A 54 -4.21 -2.87 18.66
N SER A 55 -4.62 -1.97 17.76
CA SER A 55 -4.95 -0.58 18.10
C SER A 55 -6.15 -0.48 19.05
N GLU A 56 -7.21 -1.25 18.80
CA GLU A 56 -8.44 -1.27 19.63
C GLU A 56 -8.18 -1.82 21.04
N MET A 57 -7.24 -2.76 21.18
CA MET A 57 -6.76 -3.26 22.47
C MET A 57 -5.82 -2.27 23.19
N GLY A 58 -5.62 -1.05 22.66
CA GLY A 58 -4.72 -0.05 23.22
C GLY A 58 -3.22 -0.30 22.97
N GLY A 59 -2.91 -1.23 22.07
CA GLY A 59 -1.54 -1.57 21.70
C GLY A 59 -0.94 -0.63 20.64
N ASP A 60 0.38 -0.46 20.70
CA ASP A 60 1.12 0.30 19.69
C ASP A 60 1.57 -0.62 18.55
N TYR A 61 0.73 -0.72 17.51
CA TYR A 61 1.04 -1.52 16.32
C TYR A 61 2.30 -1.03 15.60
N ARG A 62 2.65 0.26 15.65
CA ARG A 62 3.84 0.79 14.98
C ARG A 62 5.10 0.24 15.63
N ARG A 63 5.14 0.26 16.97
CA ARG A 63 6.23 -0.34 17.73
C ARG A 63 6.33 -1.85 17.50
N ILE A 64 5.21 -2.57 17.48
CA ILE A 64 5.21 -4.02 17.24
C ILE A 64 5.76 -4.34 15.85
N MET A 65 5.28 -3.64 14.82
CA MET A 65 5.67 -3.89 13.43
C MET A 65 7.09 -3.41 13.10
N SER A 66 7.67 -2.50 13.89
CA SER A 66 9.06 -2.03 13.71
C SER A 66 10.12 -3.14 13.78
N LYS A 67 9.76 -4.31 14.34
CA LYS A 67 10.61 -5.51 14.35
C LYS A 67 10.83 -6.11 12.96
N VAL A 68 9.99 -5.73 11.99
CA VAL A 68 10.08 -6.20 10.60
C VAL A 68 10.79 -5.14 9.77
N GLY A 69 11.92 -5.52 9.16
CA GLY A 69 12.58 -4.69 8.16
C GLY A 69 11.74 -4.63 6.88
N VAL A 70 10.89 -3.61 6.74
CA VAL A 70 10.05 -3.45 5.55
C VAL A 70 10.90 -3.01 4.36
N THR A 71 11.09 -3.89 3.39
CA THR A 71 11.69 -3.56 2.10
C THR A 71 10.60 -3.26 1.09
N LEU A 72 10.75 -2.21 0.29
CA LEU A 72 9.82 -1.89 -0.79
C LEU A 72 9.75 -3.05 -1.80
N LYS A 73 8.53 -3.45 -2.18
CA LYS A 73 8.35 -4.44 -3.24
C LYS A 73 8.91 -3.91 -4.55
N LYS A 74 9.64 -4.76 -5.27
CA LYS A 74 10.18 -4.44 -6.59
C LYS A 74 9.06 -3.91 -7.50
N PRO A 75 9.28 -2.80 -8.23
CA PRO A 75 8.32 -2.33 -9.23
C PRO A 75 7.93 -3.45 -10.20
N ARG A 76 6.65 -3.54 -10.53
CA ARG A 76 6.14 -4.52 -11.50
C ARG A 76 6.25 -3.95 -12.91
N GLY A 77 6.54 -4.82 -13.88
CA GLY A 77 6.66 -4.42 -15.29
C GLY A 77 7.78 -3.40 -15.53
N GLY A 78 7.60 -2.52 -16.51
CA GLY A 78 8.58 -1.47 -16.85
C GLY A 78 8.58 -0.27 -15.92
N ALA A 79 7.71 -0.20 -14.91
CA ALA A 79 7.58 0.97 -14.04
C ALA A 79 8.91 1.30 -13.34
N ARG A 80 9.40 2.52 -13.55
CA ARG A 80 10.57 3.08 -12.86
C ARG A 80 10.18 4.39 -12.20
N GLN A 81 10.83 4.73 -11.08
CA GLN A 81 10.62 6.00 -10.43
C GLN A 81 10.95 7.14 -11.42
N GLY A 82 10.01 8.07 -11.60
CA GLY A 82 10.14 9.16 -12.58
C GLY A 82 9.68 8.83 -14.01
N HIS A 83 9.25 7.59 -14.30
CA HIS A 83 8.83 7.19 -15.65
C HIS A 83 7.44 6.58 -15.67
N PHE A 84 6.54 7.13 -16.49
CA PHE A 84 5.20 6.59 -16.70
C PHE A 84 5.25 5.47 -17.74
N GLY A 85 4.46 4.40 -17.55
CA GLY A 85 4.35 3.30 -18.51
C GLY A 85 5.63 2.48 -18.76
N GLY A 86 6.72 2.75 -18.04
CA GLY A 86 8.04 2.16 -18.31
C GLY A 86 8.70 2.66 -19.58
N ASP A 87 8.52 3.96 -19.88
CA ASP A 87 9.00 4.70 -21.05
C ASP A 87 9.95 3.93 -21.97
N ARG A 88 9.41 3.54 -23.13
CA ARG A 88 10.19 3.21 -24.33
C ARG A 88 10.43 4.44 -25.21
N GLN A 89 10.01 5.64 -24.78
CA GLN A 89 10.28 6.86 -25.50
C GLN A 89 11.77 7.15 -25.44
N ASN A 90 12.44 7.11 -26.60
CA ASN A 90 13.82 7.56 -26.74
C ASN A 90 13.88 9.02 -26.28
N ASN A 91 14.90 9.37 -25.48
CA ASN A 91 15.19 10.77 -25.16
C ASN A 91 15.23 11.58 -26.46
N LEU A 92 14.30 12.51 -26.62
CA LEU A 92 14.38 13.51 -27.68
C LEU A 92 15.44 14.51 -27.24
N ASP A 93 16.69 14.25 -27.63
CA ASP A 93 17.78 15.22 -27.52
C ASP A 93 17.51 16.36 -28.53
N LEU A 94 16.72 17.35 -28.11
CA LEU A 94 16.61 18.61 -28.81
C LEU A 94 17.93 19.38 -28.60
N LYS A 95 18.85 19.25 -29.57
CA LYS A 95 20.01 20.14 -29.64
C LYS A 95 19.53 21.57 -29.88
N ALA A 96 19.98 22.47 -29.02
CA ALA A 96 19.78 23.92 -29.14
C ALA A 96 20.46 24.49 -30.39
#